data_AF-A0A7V5PFH2-F1
#
_entry.id   AF-A0A7V5PFH2-F1
#
_cell.length_a   1.000
_cell.length_b   1.000
_cell.length_c   1.000
_cell.angle_alpha   90.00
_cell.angle_beta   90.00
_cell.angle_gamma   90.00
#
_symmetry.space_group_name_H-M   'P 1'
#
loop_
_entity.id
_entity.type
_entity.pdbx_description
1 polymer ?
#
loop_
_entity_poly.entity_id
_entity_poly.type
_entity_poly.pdbx_seq_one_letter_code
_entity_poly.pdbx_strand_id
1 'polypeptide(L)'
;MRHPNLPALLILLGTLFLPAIGQTENAPPTTELFLAKSLGIWRQGERFGYFQAFVWREGLEHARDRVEVHILEADAKTGERRLLRRVALPTPDIRGYVQDMDLRMIGNRLFLALDIEMKAMDGAVLREAWLIGPDGRKVRIQEARYRDLGELP
;
A
#
# COMPACT_ATOMS: atom_id res chain seq x y z
N MET A 1 49.42 59.86 -37.24
CA MET A 1 48.96 59.70 -38.63
C MET A 1 48.28 58.34 -38.76
N ARG A 2 47.04 58.35 -39.28
CA ARG A 2 46.29 57.24 -39.92
C ARG A 2 45.86 56.03 -39.06
N HIS A 3 44.58 56.04 -38.67
CA HIS A 3 43.68 54.87 -38.77
C HIS A 3 43.55 54.45 -40.26
N PRO A 4 42.91 53.31 -40.66
CA PRO A 4 42.20 52.28 -39.88
C PRO A 4 42.56 50.83 -40.32
N ASN A 5 41.93 49.82 -39.71
CA ASN A 5 41.20 48.75 -40.42
C ASN A 5 40.69 47.71 -39.41
N LEU A 6 39.39 47.79 -39.11
CA LEU A 6 38.54 46.64 -38.79
C LEU A 6 37.93 46.17 -40.13
N PRO A 7 37.59 44.88 -40.28
CA PRO A 7 36.17 44.58 -40.13
C PRO A 7 35.82 43.22 -39.52
N ALA A 8 34.59 43.20 -39.00
CA ALA A 8 33.63 42.10 -39.03
C ALA A 8 33.94 40.83 -38.21
N LEU A 9 33.37 40.78 -37.00
CA LEU A 9 32.90 39.52 -36.43
C LEU A 9 31.37 39.53 -36.44
N LEU A 10 30.82 38.69 -37.32
CA LEU A 10 29.40 38.42 -37.51
C LEU A 10 28.83 37.76 -36.23
N ILE A 11 27.81 38.37 -35.62
CA ILE A 11 27.05 37.74 -34.55
C ILE A 11 26.04 36.79 -35.21
N LEU A 12 26.27 35.48 -35.06
CA LEU A 12 25.31 34.44 -35.44
C LEU A 12 24.16 34.44 -34.43
N LEU A 13 22.98 34.91 -34.88
CA LEU A 13 21.70 34.63 -34.25
C LEU A 13 21.38 33.14 -34.41
N GLY A 14 21.71 32.36 -33.39
CA GLY A 14 21.20 31.00 -33.21
C GLY A 14 19.94 31.03 -32.35
N THR A 15 18.77 31.06 -32.98
CA THR A 15 17.49 30.71 -32.34
C THR A 15 17.59 29.30 -31.76
N LEU A 16 17.73 29.19 -30.44
CA LEU A 16 17.53 27.94 -29.73
C LEU A 16 16.02 27.66 -29.70
N PHE A 17 15.58 26.84 -30.66
CA PHE A 17 14.40 26.01 -30.50
C PHE A 17 14.62 25.15 -29.24
N LEU A 18 13.92 25.47 -28.16
CA LEU A 18 13.71 24.52 -27.07
C LEU A 18 12.71 23.48 -27.60
N PRO A 19 13.08 22.20 -27.78
CA PRO A 19 12.06 21.18 -27.93
C PRO A 19 11.23 21.17 -26.65
N ALA A 20 9.91 21.23 -26.77
CA ALA A 20 9.00 20.97 -25.67
C ALA A 20 9.40 19.64 -25.04
N ILE A 21 9.92 19.71 -23.81
CA ILE A 21 10.28 18.52 -23.03
C ILE A 21 8.99 17.73 -22.87
N GLY A 22 9.07 16.48 -23.32
CA GLY A 22 7.94 15.61 -23.57
C GLY A 22 7.00 15.48 -22.38
N GLN A 23 5.73 15.27 -22.71
CA GLN A 23 4.85 14.50 -21.85
C GLN A 23 5.46 13.11 -21.73
N THR A 24 6.24 12.87 -20.68
CA THR A 24 6.46 11.54 -20.16
C THR A 24 5.16 11.08 -19.49
N GLU A 25 4.16 10.73 -20.28
CA GLU A 25 3.19 9.72 -19.89
C GLU A 25 3.98 8.43 -19.68
N ASN A 26 4.34 8.18 -18.42
CA ASN A 26 4.65 6.90 -17.78
C ASN A 26 5.42 7.21 -16.49
N ALA A 27 4.80 7.99 -15.60
CA ALA A 27 5.21 7.93 -14.20
C ALA A 27 5.05 6.46 -13.75
N PRO A 28 6.06 5.85 -13.11
CA PRO A 28 5.91 4.49 -12.60
C PRO A 28 4.70 4.45 -11.66
N PRO A 29 3.93 3.35 -11.62
CA PRO A 29 2.81 3.23 -10.71
C PRO A 29 3.29 3.53 -9.29
N THR A 30 2.82 4.65 -8.73
CA THR A 30 3.18 5.07 -7.38
C THR A 30 2.55 4.08 -6.40
N THR A 31 3.39 3.39 -5.63
CA THR A 31 2.94 2.62 -4.47
C THR A 31 2.84 3.58 -3.30
N GLU A 32 1.63 3.82 -2.81
CA GLU A 32 1.38 4.73 -1.70
C GLU A 32 0.89 3.96 -0.47
N LEU A 33 1.38 4.33 0.72
CA LEU A 33 0.81 3.83 1.97
C LEU A 33 -0.54 4.50 2.17
N PHE A 34 -1.63 3.73 2.03
CA PHE A 34 -2.98 4.24 2.13
C PHE A 34 -3.51 4.21 3.57
N LEU A 35 -3.37 3.08 4.25
CA LEU A 35 -3.80 2.92 5.65
C LEU A 35 -2.76 2.19 6.47
N ALA A 36 -2.57 2.61 7.71
CA ALA A 36 -1.75 1.91 8.69
C ALA A 36 -2.44 1.92 10.05
N LYS A 37 -2.58 0.75 10.67
CA LYS A 37 -3.08 0.62 12.06
C LYS A 37 -2.17 -0.32 12.85
N SER A 38 -1.94 0.02 14.11
CA SER A 38 -1.20 -0.81 15.07
C SER A 38 -2.16 -1.27 16.14
N LEU A 39 -2.07 -2.55 16.55
CA LEU A 39 -2.89 -3.03 17.65
C LEU A 39 -2.20 -4.10 18.49
N GLY A 40 -2.46 -3.97 19.79
CA GLY A 40 -2.50 -5.08 20.72
C GLY A 40 -1.14 -5.59 21.14
N ILE A 41 -1.12 -6.35 22.24
CA ILE A 41 0.07 -7.02 22.72
C ILE A 41 -0.12 -8.53 22.51
N TRP A 42 0.71 -9.16 21.69
CA TRP A 42 0.87 -10.61 21.72
C TRP A 42 1.89 -11.00 22.79
N ARG A 43 1.74 -12.17 23.40
CA ARG A 43 2.63 -12.71 24.44
C ARG A 43 2.96 -14.18 24.21
N GLN A 44 4.22 -14.58 24.38
CA GLN A 44 4.69 -15.97 24.32
C GLN A 44 5.79 -16.19 25.36
N GLY A 45 5.38 -16.69 26.54
CA GLY A 45 6.25 -16.70 27.72
C GLY A 45 6.64 -15.25 28.08
N GLU A 46 7.94 -15.01 28.23
CA GLU A 46 8.51 -13.69 28.53
C GLU A 46 8.55 -12.74 27.31
N ARG A 47 8.28 -13.27 26.10
CA ARG A 47 8.34 -12.48 24.87
C ARG A 47 7.00 -11.80 24.64
N PHE A 48 7.01 -10.55 24.19
CA PHE A 48 5.80 -9.85 23.81
C PHE A 48 6.08 -8.88 22.65
N GLY A 49 5.00 -8.39 22.05
CA GLY A 49 5.14 -7.45 20.97
C GLY A 49 3.81 -7.02 20.37
N TYR A 50 3.86 -6.43 19.20
CA TYR A 50 2.72 -5.77 18.56
C TYR A 50 2.48 -6.28 17.15
N PHE A 51 1.27 -6.09 16.66
CA PHE A 51 0.97 -6.19 15.25
C PHE A 51 0.78 -4.80 14.63
N GLN A 52 1.26 -4.63 13.41
CA GLN A 52 0.98 -3.45 12.58
C GLN A 52 0.47 -3.93 11.22
N ALA A 53 -0.69 -3.45 10.79
CA ALA A 53 -1.26 -3.74 9.49
C ALA A 53 -1.12 -2.50 8.59
N PHE A 54 -0.72 -2.75 7.35
CA PHE A 54 -0.50 -1.75 6.32
C PHE A 54 -1.29 -2.12 5.08
N VAL A 55 -1.91 -1.14 4.45
CA VAL A 55 -2.54 -1.24 3.14
C VAL A 55 -1.79 -0.30 2.21
N TRP A 56 -1.21 -0.88 1.17
CA TRP A 56 -0.51 -0.16 0.11
C TRP A 56 -1.40 -0.14 -1.13
N ARG A 57 -1.61 1.03 -1.71
CA ARG A 57 -2.32 1.18 -2.98
C ARG A 57 -1.31 1.15 -4.12
N GLU A 58 -1.50 0.22 -5.05
CA GLU A 58 -0.62 0.07 -6.22
C GLU A 58 -1.36 0.51 -7.50
N GLY A 59 -0.97 1.66 -8.08
CA GLY A 59 -1.51 2.19 -9.34
C GLY A 59 -2.54 3.33 -9.18
N LEU A 60 -2.94 3.97 -10.29
CA LEU A 60 -3.90 5.08 -10.32
C LEU A 60 -5.30 4.66 -10.81
N GLU A 61 -5.40 3.76 -11.78
CA GLU A 61 -6.64 3.18 -12.30
C GLU A 61 -6.54 1.64 -12.29
N HIS A 62 -7.61 0.94 -11.86
CA HIS A 62 -7.60 -0.51 -11.56
C HIS A 62 -6.65 -0.96 -10.45
N ALA A 63 -6.27 -0.05 -9.56
CA ALA A 63 -5.31 -0.32 -8.51
C ALA A 63 -5.75 -1.47 -7.61
N ARG A 64 -4.76 -2.29 -7.23
CA ARG A 64 -4.94 -3.40 -6.29
C ARG A 64 -4.33 -2.97 -4.97
N ASP A 65 -5.10 -3.10 -3.90
CA ASP A 65 -4.56 -2.87 -2.57
C ASP A 65 -3.78 -4.12 -2.11
N ARG A 66 -2.53 -3.91 -1.70
CA ARG A 66 -1.68 -4.92 -1.09
C ARG A 66 -1.71 -4.75 0.41
N VAL A 67 -2.11 -5.79 1.13
CA VAL A 67 -2.18 -5.76 2.60
C VAL A 67 -1.02 -6.55 3.21
N GLU A 68 -0.34 -5.94 4.16
CA GLU A 68 0.79 -6.54 4.86
C GLU A 68 0.65 -6.34 6.37
N VAL A 69 0.93 -7.41 7.13
CA VAL A 69 0.98 -7.34 8.60
C VAL A 69 2.41 -7.57 9.08
N HIS A 70 2.94 -6.61 9.82
CA HIS A 70 4.22 -6.70 10.52
C HIS A 70 3.98 -7.21 11.92
N ILE A 71 4.79 -8.20 12.31
CA ILE A 71 4.84 -8.75 13.65
C ILE A 71 6.12 -8.24 14.27
N LEU A 72 5.99 -7.44 15.32
CA LEU A 72 7.10 -6.77 16.00
C LEU A 72 7.25 -7.36 17.38
N GLU A 73 8.47 -7.66 17.80
CA GLU A 73 8.82 -7.94 19.19
C GLU A 73 9.25 -6.65 19.88
N ALA A 74 8.90 -6.51 21.15
CA ALA A 74 9.30 -5.37 21.95
C ALA A 74 10.26 -5.80 23.06
N ASP A 75 11.32 -5.04 23.26
CA ASP A 75 12.19 -5.19 24.41
C ASP A 75 11.57 -4.42 25.60
N ALA A 76 11.28 -5.12 26.70
CA ALA A 76 10.68 -4.50 27.89
C ALA A 76 11.58 -3.47 28.59
N LYS A 77 12.90 -3.60 28.45
CA LYS A 77 13.89 -2.78 29.16
C LYS A 77 14.23 -1.52 28.35
N THR A 78 14.39 -1.67 27.04
CA THR A 78 14.80 -0.56 26.16
C THR A 78 13.62 0.10 25.44
N GLY A 79 12.47 -0.58 25.34
CA GLY A 79 11.32 -0.12 24.56
C GLY A 79 11.52 -0.24 23.04
N GLU A 80 12.67 -0.76 22.60
CA GLU A 80 12.97 -0.96 21.19
C GLU A 80 12.04 -2.00 20.57
N ARG A 81 11.74 -1.81 19.29
CA ARG A 81 10.87 -2.72 18.52
C ARG A 81 11.67 -3.36 17.39
N ARG A 82 11.64 -4.68 17.35
CA ARG A 82 12.30 -5.47 16.31
C ARG A 82 11.28 -6.15 15.43
N LEU A 83 11.37 -5.94 14.12
CA LEU A 83 10.55 -6.66 13.14
C LEU A 83 10.93 -8.13 13.15
N LEU A 84 9.99 -9.01 13.55
CA LEU A 84 10.16 -10.45 13.46
C LEU A 84 9.79 -10.98 12.08
N ARG A 85 8.67 -10.48 11.54
CA ARG A 85 8.10 -11.03 10.30
C ARG A 85 7.19 -10.04 9.60
N ARG A 86 7.18 -10.12 8.26
CA ARG A 86 6.13 -9.54 7.41
C ARG A 86 5.24 -10.65 6.88
N VAL A 87 3.93 -10.45 6.96
CA VAL A 87 2.91 -11.37 6.48
C VAL A 87 2.09 -10.64 5.43
N ALA A 88 2.41 -10.87 4.16
CA ALA A 88 1.55 -10.41 3.07
C ALA A 88 0.25 -11.21 3.08
N LEU A 89 -0.89 -10.53 3.01
CA LEU A 89 -2.18 -11.19 2.80
C LEU A 89 -2.44 -11.29 1.29
N PRO A 90 -2.99 -12.41 0.81
CA PRO A 90 -3.39 -12.52 -0.59
C PRO A 90 -4.37 -11.41 -0.91
N THR A 91 -4.09 -10.64 -1.97
CA THR A 91 -5.06 -9.70 -2.53
C THR A 91 -6.30 -10.50 -2.93
N PRO A 92 -7.50 -10.08 -2.50
CA PRO A 92 -8.71 -10.78 -2.91
C PRO A 92 -8.95 -10.57 -4.41
N ASP A 93 -9.51 -11.58 -5.10
CA ASP A 93 -9.74 -11.57 -6.56
C ASP A 93 -10.87 -10.63 -7.01
N ILE A 94 -11.22 -9.65 -6.18
CA ILE A 94 -12.22 -8.63 -6.44
C ILE A 94 -11.53 -7.30 -6.81
N ARG A 95 -12.07 -6.62 -7.82
CA ARG A 95 -11.60 -5.28 -8.21
C ARG A 95 -12.22 -4.24 -7.27
N GLY A 96 -11.54 -3.97 -6.17
CA GLY A 96 -11.97 -3.02 -5.15
C GLY A 96 -10.82 -2.45 -4.33
N TYR A 97 -11.14 -1.47 -3.50
CA TYR A 97 -10.20 -0.80 -2.62
C TYR A 97 -10.59 -1.00 -1.17
N VAL A 98 -9.61 -1.26 -0.31
CA VAL A 98 -9.82 -1.21 1.12
C VAL A 98 -10.15 0.24 1.48
N GLN A 99 -11.31 0.45 2.10
CA GLN A 99 -11.76 1.73 2.63
C GLN A 99 -11.45 1.87 4.12
N ASP A 100 -11.56 0.77 4.85
CA ASP A 100 -11.22 0.73 6.27
C ASP A 100 -10.66 -0.65 6.66
N MET A 101 -9.98 -0.69 7.80
CA MET A 101 -9.55 -1.92 8.44
C MET A 101 -9.87 -1.91 9.93
N ASP A 102 -10.43 -2.99 10.44
CA ASP A 102 -10.65 -3.20 11.88
C ASP A 102 -9.65 -4.21 12.41
N LEU A 103 -9.00 -3.86 13.51
CA LEU A 103 -8.05 -4.74 14.19
C LEU A 103 -8.64 -5.07 15.56
N ARG A 104 -8.58 -6.35 15.95
CA ARG A 104 -8.93 -6.80 17.31
C ARG A 104 -7.96 -7.88 17.77
N MET A 105 -7.73 -7.98 19.07
CA MET A 105 -7.04 -9.14 19.63
C MET A 105 -8.04 -10.23 19.97
N ILE A 106 -7.81 -11.45 19.46
CA ILE A 106 -8.57 -12.64 19.83
C ILE A 106 -7.59 -13.65 20.41
N GLY A 107 -7.56 -13.73 21.75
CA GLY A 107 -6.52 -14.44 22.48
C GLY A 107 -5.14 -13.85 22.14
N ASN A 108 -4.24 -14.69 21.62
CA ASN A 108 -2.88 -14.28 21.24
C ASN A 108 -2.72 -14.06 19.73
N ARG A 109 -3.80 -13.74 19.02
CA ARG A 109 -3.82 -13.55 17.56
C ARG A 109 -4.44 -12.21 17.21
N LEU A 110 -3.97 -11.61 16.13
CA LEU A 110 -4.62 -10.48 15.50
C LEU A 110 -5.80 -11.00 14.67
N PHE A 111 -6.98 -10.48 14.95
CA PHE A 111 -8.09 -10.45 14.00
C PHE A 111 -7.99 -9.15 13.19
N LEU A 112 -7.95 -9.28 11.87
CA LEU A 112 -7.92 -8.16 10.93
C LEU A 112 -9.10 -8.31 9.97
N ALA A 113 -10.02 -7.37 10.00
CA ALA A 113 -11.09 -7.24 9.01
C ALA A 113 -10.79 -6.07 8.08
N LEU A 114 -11.11 -6.23 6.80
CA LEU A 114 -10.91 -5.27 5.74
C LEU A 114 -12.26 -5.01 5.07
N ASP A 115 -12.65 -3.75 4.98
CA ASP A 115 -13.83 -3.30 4.25
C ASP A 115 -13.39 -2.86 2.86
N ILE A 116 -13.85 -3.58 1.84
CA ILE A 116 -13.41 -3.43 0.46
C ILE A 116 -14.58 -2.90 -0.36
N GLU A 117 -14.48 -1.65 -0.81
CA GLU A 117 -15.44 -1.05 -1.72
C GLU A 117 -15.16 -1.52 -3.15
N MET A 118 -16.19 -2.04 -3.80
CA MET A 118 -16.14 -2.54 -5.16
C MET A 118 -16.40 -1.41 -6.17
N LYS A 119 -15.51 -1.25 -7.15
CA LYS A 119 -15.65 -0.18 -8.16
C LYS A 119 -16.73 -0.45 -9.21
N ALA A 120 -17.04 -1.72 -9.48
CA ALA A 120 -17.97 -2.12 -10.54
C ALA A 120 -19.40 -2.39 -10.04
N MET A 121 -19.71 -2.04 -8.78
CA MET A 121 -20.92 -2.50 -8.09
C MET A 121 -21.54 -1.41 -7.20
N ASP A 122 -21.74 -0.20 -7.73
CA ASP A 122 -22.45 0.91 -7.07
C ASP A 122 -22.09 1.14 -5.59
N GLY A 123 -20.79 1.09 -5.25
CA GLY A 123 -20.31 1.34 -3.89
C GLY A 123 -20.55 0.19 -2.91
N ALA A 124 -20.84 -1.02 -3.39
CA ALA A 124 -20.95 -2.21 -2.54
C ALA A 124 -19.66 -2.44 -1.75
N VAL A 125 -19.80 -2.62 -0.43
CA VAL A 125 -18.68 -2.92 0.47
C VAL A 125 -18.73 -4.39 0.87
N LEU A 126 -17.68 -5.13 0.52
CA LEU A 126 -17.47 -6.50 0.96
C LEU A 126 -16.49 -6.52 2.13
N ARG A 127 -16.69 -7.44 3.07
CA ARG A 127 -15.78 -7.63 4.20
C ARG A 127 -14.97 -8.91 4.04
N GLU A 128 -13.65 -8.77 4.12
CA GLU A 128 -12.70 -9.88 4.26
C GLU A 128 -12.14 -9.91 5.69
N ALA A 129 -11.91 -11.08 6.27
CA ALA A 129 -11.36 -11.18 7.62
C ALA A 129 -10.32 -12.29 7.77
N TRP A 130 -9.30 -12.01 8.57
CA TRP A 130 -8.15 -12.87 8.83
C TRP A 130 -7.87 -13.00 10.32
N LEU A 131 -7.40 -14.18 10.73
CA LEU A 131 -6.70 -14.39 12.00
C LEU A 131 -5.23 -14.64 11.74
N ILE A 132 -4.36 -13.91 12.45
CA ILE A 132 -2.90 -13.92 12.24
C ILE A 132 -2.21 -14.13 13.59
N GLY A 133 -1.40 -15.18 13.67
CA GLY A 133 -0.61 -15.50 14.85
C GLY A 133 0.74 -14.77 14.89
N PRO A 134 1.39 -14.68 16.07
CA PRO A 134 2.73 -14.11 16.22
C PRO A 134 3.82 -14.93 15.51
N ASP A 135 3.53 -16.19 15.17
CA ASP A 135 4.38 -17.03 14.32
C ASP A 135 4.29 -16.70 12.83
N GLY A 136 3.31 -15.88 12.43
CA GLY A 136 3.03 -15.52 11.05
C GLY A 136 2.03 -16.42 10.33
N ARG A 137 1.50 -17.45 11.00
CA ARG A 137 0.43 -18.27 10.41
C ARG A 137 -0.83 -17.43 10.30
N LYS A 138 -1.47 -17.48 9.13
CA LYS A 138 -2.70 -16.75 8.83
C LYS A 138 -3.80 -17.71 8.40
N VAL A 139 -5.01 -17.43 8.86
CA VAL A 139 -6.22 -18.18 8.50
C VAL A 139 -7.24 -17.16 8.01
N ARG A 140 -7.78 -17.37 6.81
CA ARG A 140 -8.90 -16.58 6.31
C ARG A 140 -10.17 -17.05 7.02
N ILE A 141 -10.84 -16.13 7.71
CA ILE A 141 -12.06 -16.41 8.47
C ILE A 141 -13.29 -16.09 7.65
N GLN A 142 -13.21 -15.02 6.88
CA GLN A 142 -14.26 -14.61 5.96
C GLN A 142 -13.60 -14.18 4.67
N GLU A 143 -14.12 -14.66 3.54
CA GLU A 143 -13.70 -14.23 2.22
C GLU A 143 -14.66 -13.17 1.71
N ALA A 144 -14.12 -12.10 1.11
CA ALA A 144 -14.92 -11.15 0.37
C ALA A 144 -15.38 -11.79 -0.94
N ARG A 145 -16.57 -12.42 -0.92
CA ARG A 145 -17.21 -12.99 -2.11
C ARG A 145 -18.49 -12.23 -2.44
N TYR A 146 -18.64 -11.89 -3.72
CA TYR A 146 -19.93 -11.55 -4.29
C TYR A 146 -20.57 -12.81 -4.88
N ARG A 147 -21.82 -13.08 -4.52
CA ARG A 147 -22.65 -14.07 -5.20
C ARG A 147 -23.92 -13.37 -5.62
N ASP A 148 -24.15 -13.30 -6.93
CA ASP A 148 -25.43 -12.83 -7.45
C ASP A 148 -26.51 -13.81 -7.01
N LEU A 149 -27.54 -13.30 -6.32
CA LEU A 149 -28.68 -14.10 -5.86
C LEU A 149 -29.74 -14.29 -6.97
N GLY A 150 -29.48 -13.78 -8.19
CA GLY A 150 -30.37 -13.85 -9.35
C GLY A 150 -30.55 -15.23 -10.00
N GLU A 151 -29.81 -16.25 -9.56
CA GLU A 151 -30.04 -17.64 -9.95
C GLU A 151 -30.29 -18.49 -8.70
N LEU A 152 -31.51 -18.37 -8.17
CA LEU A 152 -32.08 -19.45 -7.36
C LEU A 152 -32.51 -20.58 -8.32
N PRO A 153 -32.26 -21.86 -7.99
CA PRO A 153 -32.71 -22.99 -8.80
C PRO A 153 -34.23 -23.06 -8.94
#